data_AF-C4PTK1-F1
#
_entry.id   AF-C4PTK1-F1
#
_cell.length_a   1.000
_cell.length_b   1.000
_cell.length_c   1.000
_cell.angle_alpha   90.00
_cell.angle_beta   90.00
_cell.angle_gamma   90.00
#
_symmetry.space_group_name_H-M   'P 1'
#
loop_
_entity.id
_entity.type
_entity.pdbx_description
1 polymer ?
#
loop_
_entity_poly.entity_id
_entity_poly.type
_entity_poly.pdbx_seq_one_letter_code
_entity_poly.pdbx_strand_id
1 'polypeptide(L)'
;YEDVIRDGTVLCQLINKLAPGSVPKINTSGGQFKMMENINSFQAAARAYGVPDVDVFQTVDLWEKKDIAQVTNTIFALGRASYKHPEWIGPWLGPK
;
A
#
# COMPACT_ATOMS: atom_id res chain seq x y z
N TYR A 1 -8.31 -10.14 -6.57
CA TYR A 1 -7.13 -10.06 -5.67
C TYR A 1 -7.42 -9.21 -4.43
N GLU A 2 -8.43 -8.36 -4.50
CA GLU A 2 -8.89 -7.47 -3.46
C GLU A 2 -9.20 -8.18 -2.13
N ASP A 3 -9.75 -9.39 -2.14
CA ASP A 3 -10.01 -10.14 -0.90
C ASP A 3 -8.73 -10.53 -0.16
N VAL A 4 -7.64 -10.80 -0.88
CA VAL A 4 -6.34 -11.17 -0.31
C VAL A 4 -5.65 -9.97 0.35
N ILE A 5 -5.84 -8.78 -0.21
CA ILE A 5 -5.22 -7.54 0.30
C ILE A 5 -6.14 -6.75 1.23
N ARG A 6 -7.41 -7.17 1.39
CA ARG A 6 -8.48 -6.44 2.10
C ARG A 6 -8.12 -6.15 3.55
N ASP A 7 -7.36 -7.03 4.18
CA ASP A 7 -6.97 -6.87 5.59
C ASP A 7 -5.77 -5.94 5.81
N GLY A 8 -5.19 -5.42 4.71
CA GLY A 8 -4.05 -4.52 4.68
C GLY A 8 -2.71 -5.17 5.04
N THR A 9 -2.66 -6.45 5.44
CA THR A 9 -1.42 -7.10 5.87
C THR A 9 -0.40 -7.19 4.74
N VAL A 10 -0.82 -7.67 3.57
CA VAL A 10 0.01 -7.79 2.38
C VAL A 10 0.49 -6.41 1.89
N LEU A 11 -0.35 -5.38 2.00
CA LEU A 11 0.03 -4.01 1.63
C LEU A 11 1.12 -3.46 2.55
N CYS A 12 1.00 -3.66 3.86
CA CYS A 12 2.04 -3.28 4.81
C CYS A 12 3.36 -4.05 4.57
N GLN A 13 3.27 -5.34 4.23
CA GLN A 13 4.46 -6.13 3.87
C GLN A 13 5.11 -5.62 2.59
N LEU A 14 4.31 -5.26 1.57
CA LEU A 14 4.79 -4.71 0.31
C LEU A 14 5.59 -3.43 0.53
N ILE A 15 5.02 -2.45 1.25
CA ILE A 15 5.73 -1.18 1.48
C ILE A 15 6.97 -1.38 2.35
N ASN A 16 6.94 -2.29 3.32
CA ASN A 16 8.13 -2.64 4.12
C ASN A 16 9.25 -3.31 3.31
N LYS A 17 8.94 -3.91 2.14
CA LYS A 17 9.97 -4.42 1.23
C LYS A 17 10.63 -3.30 0.43
N LEU A 18 9.88 -2.26 0.09
CA LEU A 18 10.39 -1.09 -0.63
C LEU A 18 11.14 -0.14 0.31
N ALA A 19 10.58 0.11 1.49
CA ALA A 19 11.13 0.94 2.54
C ALA A 19 11.08 0.19 3.88
N PRO A 20 12.19 -0.48 4.27
CA PRO A 20 12.25 -1.24 5.50
C PRO A 20 11.87 -0.40 6.74
N GLY A 21 10.93 -0.91 7.54
CA GLY A 21 10.50 -0.27 8.78
C GLY A 21 9.42 0.80 8.63
N SER A 22 8.90 1.06 7.42
CA SER A 22 7.82 2.05 7.22
C SER A 22 6.53 1.72 7.97
N VAL A 23 6.21 0.43 8.14
CA VAL A 23 5.10 -0.04 8.96
C VAL A 23 5.67 -0.97 10.06
N PRO A 24 5.89 -0.46 11.28
CA PRO A 24 6.56 -1.23 12.33
C PRO A 24 5.70 -2.36 12.91
N LYS A 25 4.37 -2.22 12.83
CA LYS A 25 3.42 -3.20 13.37
C LYS A 25 2.35 -3.51 12.33
N ILE A 26 2.19 -4.79 12.03
CA ILE A 26 1.14 -5.30 11.14
C ILE A 26 0.18 -6.13 11.98
N ASN A 27 -1.09 -5.76 12.00
CA ASN A 27 -2.12 -6.51 12.71
C ASN A 27 -2.52 -7.74 11.87
N THR A 28 -2.20 -8.95 12.31
CA THR A 28 -2.58 -10.21 11.62
C THR A 28 -3.81 -10.89 12.22
N SER A 29 -4.31 -10.38 13.34
CA SER A 29 -5.49 -10.91 14.03
C SER A 29 -6.27 -9.80 14.74
N GLY A 30 -7.54 -10.10 15.05
CA GLY A 30 -8.46 -9.19 15.72
C GLY A 30 -9.61 -8.75 14.81
N GLY A 31 -10.34 -7.72 15.23
CA GLY A 31 -11.53 -7.24 14.53
C GLY A 31 -11.24 -6.32 13.35
N GLN A 32 -12.31 -5.96 12.64
CA GLN A 32 -12.31 -5.07 11.46
C GLN A 32 -11.48 -3.79 11.64
N PHE A 33 -11.58 -3.12 12.79
CA PHE A 33 -10.83 -1.89 13.06
C PHE A 33 -9.32 -2.07 12.92
N LYS A 34 -8.75 -3.20 13.38
CA LYS A 34 -7.32 -3.47 13.27
C LYS A 34 -6.86 -3.68 11.83
N MET A 35 -7.73 -4.22 10.99
CA MET A 35 -7.44 -4.42 9.57
C MET A 35 -7.51 -3.09 8.81
N MET A 36 -8.46 -2.22 9.16
CA MET A 36 -8.49 -0.84 8.67
C MET A 36 -7.26 -0.03 9.12
N GLU A 37 -6.74 -0.25 10.33
CA GLU A 37 -5.48 0.35 10.77
C GLU A 37 -4.29 -0.05 9.89
N ASN A 38 -4.23 -1.30 9.41
CA ASN A 38 -3.18 -1.72 8.48
C ASN A 38 -3.28 -0.92 7.18
N ILE A 39 -4.48 -0.78 6.62
CA ILE A 39 -4.71 0.00 5.39
C ILE A 39 -4.25 1.44 5.58
N ASN A 40 -4.65 2.08 6.69
CA ASN A 40 -4.24 3.45 7.02
C ASN A 40 -2.70 3.57 7.16
N SER A 41 -2.07 2.57 7.78
CA SER A 41 -0.61 2.52 7.94
C SER A 41 0.11 2.40 6.58
N PHE A 42 -0.40 1.55 5.68
CA PHE A 42 0.09 1.47 4.31
C PHE A 42 -0.06 2.80 3.57
N GLN A 43 -1.23 3.45 3.64
CA GLN A 43 -1.47 4.73 2.96
C GLN A 43 -0.50 5.81 3.45
N ALA A 44 -0.24 5.89 4.76
CA ALA A 44 0.74 6.82 5.32
C ALA A 44 2.16 6.52 4.81
N ALA A 45 2.55 5.25 4.82
CA ALA A 45 3.85 4.81 4.33
C ALA A 45 4.02 5.06 2.82
N ALA A 46 3.00 4.82 2.01
CA ALA A 46 3.01 5.08 0.57
C ALA A 46 3.20 6.58 0.25
N ARG A 47 2.52 7.47 1.00
CA ARG A 47 2.75 8.93 0.89
C ARG A 47 4.18 9.32 1.25
N ALA A 48 4.70 8.79 2.36
CA ALA A 48 6.07 9.04 2.81
C ALA A 48 7.11 8.53 1.79
N TYR A 49 6.80 7.43 1.10
CA TYR A 49 7.60 6.89 0.00
C TYR A 49 7.52 7.73 -1.29
N GLY A 50 6.63 8.73 -1.36
CA GLY A 50 6.55 9.65 -2.50
C GLY A 50 5.45 9.34 -3.50
N VAL A 51 4.46 8.51 -3.15
CA VAL A 51 3.21 8.41 -3.92
C VAL A 51 2.38 9.69 -3.71
N PRO A 52 1.93 10.38 -4.78
CA PRO A 52 1.08 11.55 -4.65
C PRO A 52 -0.23 11.24 -3.92
N ASP A 53 -0.71 12.14 -3.07
CA ASP A 53 -1.93 11.91 -2.27
C ASP A 53 -3.17 11.61 -3.14
N VAL A 54 -3.26 12.26 -4.31
CA VAL A 54 -4.33 12.04 -5.29
C VAL A 54 -4.36 10.61 -5.85
N ASP A 55 -3.22 9.92 -5.83
CA ASP A 55 -3.10 8.54 -6.31
C ASP A 55 -3.34 7.53 -5.18
N VAL A 56 -3.46 7.96 -3.91
CA VAL A 56 -3.65 7.06 -2.76
C VAL A 56 -5.13 6.79 -2.53
N PHE A 57 -5.52 5.52 -2.64
CA PHE A 57 -6.88 5.06 -2.39
C PHE A 57 -7.33 5.31 -0.93
N GLN A 58 -8.63 5.43 -0.73
CA GLN A 58 -9.29 5.58 0.58
C GLN A 58 -9.67 4.22 1.17
N THR A 59 -9.75 4.12 2.50
CA THR A 59 -9.98 2.82 3.17
C THR A 59 -11.28 2.13 2.71
N VAL A 60 -12.32 2.90 2.39
CA VAL A 60 -13.59 2.37 1.84
C VAL A 60 -13.45 1.77 0.45
N ASP A 61 -12.52 2.27 -0.36
CA ASP A 61 -12.29 1.81 -1.73
C ASP A 61 -11.88 0.34 -1.74
N LEU A 62 -11.03 -0.05 -0.78
CA LEU A 62 -10.62 -1.43 -0.58
C LEU A 62 -11.55 -2.21 0.35
N TRP A 63 -11.85 -1.67 1.53
CA TRP A 63 -12.56 -2.43 2.58
C TRP A 63 -14.00 -2.75 2.19
N GLU A 64 -14.71 -1.79 1.61
CA GLU A 64 -16.09 -1.98 1.12
C GLU A 64 -16.12 -2.29 -0.38
N LYS A 65 -14.95 -2.41 -1.02
CA LYS A 65 -14.78 -2.61 -2.46
C LYS A 65 -15.48 -1.52 -3.30
N LYS A 66 -15.52 -0.27 -2.80
CA LYS A 66 -16.17 0.83 -3.53
C LYS A 66 -15.44 1.20 -4.83
N ASP A 67 -14.11 1.14 -4.83
CA ASP A 67 -13.30 1.48 -6.00
C ASP A 67 -11.98 0.69 -6.01
N ILE A 68 -12.06 -0.56 -6.48
CA ILE A 68 -10.88 -1.42 -6.58
C ILE A 68 -9.90 -0.92 -7.66
N ALA A 69 -10.38 -0.17 -8.65
CA ALA A 69 -9.52 0.40 -9.70
C ALA A 69 -8.58 1.46 -9.10
N GLN A 70 -9.07 2.30 -8.18
CA GLN A 70 -8.23 3.24 -7.45
C GLN A 70 -7.16 2.51 -6.61
N VAL A 71 -7.49 1.38 -5.98
CA VAL A 71 -6.51 0.54 -5.26
C VAL A 71 -5.43 0.03 -6.22
N THR A 72 -5.81 -0.44 -7.41
CA THR A 72 -4.85 -0.84 -8.45
C THR A 72 -3.94 0.34 -8.83
N ASN A 73 -4.53 1.52 -9.07
CA ASN A 73 -3.80 2.72 -9.46
C ASN A 73 -2.77 3.14 -8.42
N THR A 74 -3.10 3.07 -7.13
CA THR A 74 -2.15 3.31 -6.04
C THR A 74 -0.96 2.36 -6.09
N ILE A 75 -1.19 1.06 -6.34
CA ILE A 75 -0.11 0.07 -6.44
C ILE A 75 0.80 0.37 -7.64
N PHE A 76 0.24 0.77 -8.78
CA PHE A 76 1.03 1.23 -9.93
C PHE A 76 1.79 2.52 -9.64
N ALA A 77 1.17 3.48 -8.93
CA ALA A 77 1.83 4.72 -8.53
C ALA A 77 3.00 4.46 -7.57
N LEU A 78 2.85 3.51 -6.65
CA LEU A 78 3.92 3.04 -5.79
C LEU A 78 5.06 2.37 -6.59
N GLY A 79 4.70 1.55 -7.57
CA GLY A 79 5.65 0.98 -8.54
C GLY A 79 6.47 2.05 -9.25
N ARG A 80 5.81 3.10 -9.75
CA ARG A 80 6.50 4.25 -10.38
C ARG A 80 7.35 5.04 -9.38
N ALA A 81 6.87 5.24 -8.16
CA ALA A 81 7.63 5.94 -7.12
C ALA A 81 8.97 5.25 -6.84
N SER A 82 9.02 3.91 -6.90
CA SER A 82 10.25 3.13 -6.67
C SER A 82 11.40 3.47 -7.63
N TYR A 83 11.14 4.01 -8.82
CA TYR A 83 12.21 4.47 -9.73
C TYR A 83 13.02 5.64 -9.17
N LYS A 84 12.48 6.36 -8.17
CA LYS A 84 13.16 7.47 -7.49
C LYS A 84 14.03 7.01 -6.32
N HIS A 85 14.04 5.72 -6.00
CA HIS A 85 14.74 5.12 -4.87
C HIS A 85 15.91 4.25 -5.38
N PRO A 86 17.15 4.77 -5.44
CA PRO A 86 18.32 4.02 -5.92
C PRO A 86 18.65 2.77 -5.09
N GLU A 87 18.22 2.75 -3.81
CA GLU A 87 18.34 1.61 -2.90
C GLU A 87 17.46 0.42 -3.29
N TRP A 88 16.42 0.65 -4.10
CA TRP A 88 15.56 -0.43 -4.59
C TRP A 88 16.22 -1.16 -5.76
N ILE A 89 16.64 -2.40 -5.49
CA ILE A 89 17.28 -3.30 -6.47
C ILE A 89 16.33 -4.37 -7.02
N GLY A 90 15.05 -4.33 -6.64
CA GLY A 90 14.05 -5.31 -7.04
C GLY A 90 13.41 -5.00 -8.40
N PRO A 91 12.45 -5.83 -8.85
CA PRO A 91 11.74 -5.57 -10.09
C PRO A 91 10.93 -4.26 -10.00
N TRP A 92 10.81 -3.58 -11.13
CA TRP A 92 9.97 -2.39 -11.26
C TRP A 92 8.63 -2.73 -11.90
N LEU A 93 7.60 -1.98 -11.52
CA LEU A 93 6.25 -2.13 -12.04
C LEU A 93 5.87 -0.90 -12.86
N GLY A 94 5.61 -1.11 -14.14
CA GLY A 94 5.24 -0.06 -15.10
C GLY A 94 6.45 0.50 -15.86
N PRO A 95 6.21 1.44 -16.79
CA PRO A 95 7.28 2.16 -17.48
C PRO A 95 7.99 3.16 -16.54
N LYS A 96 9.23 3.50 -16.90
CA LYS A 96 10.00 4.57 -16.25
C LYS A 96 9.54 5.96 -16.72
#